data_AF-A0A7C3YLD5-F1
#
_entry.id   AF-A0A7C3YLD5-F1
#
_cell.length_a   1.000
_cell.length_b   1.000
_cell.length_c   1.000
_cell.angle_alpha   90.00
_cell.angle_beta   90.00
_cell.angle_gamma   90.00
#
_symmetry.space_group_name_H-M   'P 1'
#
loop_
_entity.id
_entity.type
_entity.pdbx_description
1 polymer ?
#
loop_
_entity_poly.entity_id
_entity_poly.type
_entity_poly.pdbx_seq_one_letter_code
_entity_poly.pdbx_strand_id
1 'polypeptide(L)'
;MQKDRVYKIAEILLIIAMIFGWSSMLAKILLSEYYEFMRYNPASYGFLILLFTMPALMIISSRKAFNEWLSIGMIIFGMFSLCQPFTIVLYQCGFQTLVAGTLGFIVTSHK
;
A
#
# COMPACT_ATOMS: atom_id res chain seq x y z
N MET A 1 -10.66 5.59 27.70
CA MET A 1 -9.28 6.13 27.76
C MET A 1 -8.20 5.14 27.34
N GLN A 2 -8.00 4.00 28.02
CA GLN A 2 -6.92 3.06 27.65
C GLN A 2 -7.19 2.37 26.30
N LYS A 3 -8.44 1.95 26.04
CA LYS A 3 -8.84 1.33 24.76
C LYS A 3 -8.66 2.26 23.55
N ASP A 4 -8.99 3.54 23.71
CA ASP A 4 -8.83 4.55 22.66
C ASP A 4 -7.37 4.82 22.33
N ARG A 5 -6.48 4.74 23.34
CA ARG A 5 -5.04 4.86 23.14
C ARG A 5 -4.48 3.68 22.33
N VAL A 6 -4.94 2.46 22.60
CA VAL A 6 -4.52 1.27 21.86
C VAL A 6 -4.92 1.34 20.39
N TYR A 7 -6.15 1.79 20.08
CA TYR A 7 -6.58 1.97 18.69
C TYR A 7 -5.75 2.99 17.93
N LYS A 8 -5.42 4.14 18.56
CA LYS A 8 -4.55 5.14 17.95
C LYS A 8 -3.14 4.61 17.68
N ILE A 9 -2.58 3.82 18.59
CA ILE A 9 -1.27 3.19 18.40
C ILE A 9 -1.34 2.17 17.25
N ALA A 10 -2.39 1.34 17.20
CA ALA A 10 -2.58 0.37 16.13
C ALA A 10 -2.74 1.04 14.76
N GLU A 11 -3.50 2.13 14.67
CA GLU A 11 -3.67 2.94 13.46
C GLU A 11 -2.31 3.47 12.97
N ILE A 12 -1.49 4.04 13.86
CA ILE A 12 -0.14 4.54 13.52
C ILE A 12 0.76 3.41 13.03
N LEU A 13 0.76 2.26 13.71
CA LEU A 13 1.55 1.10 13.30
C LEU A 13 1.15 0.59 11.92
N LEU A 14 -0.15 0.57 11.61
CA LEU A 14 -0.66 0.17 10.30
C LEU A 14 -0.24 1.16 9.21
N ILE A 15 -0.28 2.47 9.48
CA ILE A 15 0.21 3.49 8.54
C ILE A 15 1.70 3.29 8.26
N ILE A 16 2.51 3.05 9.30
CA ILE A 16 3.95 2.80 9.13
C ILE A 16 4.19 1.54 8.30
N ALA A 17 3.49 0.44 8.60
CA ALA A 17 3.62 -0.81 7.86
C ALA A 17 3.19 -0.66 6.39
N MET A 18 2.13 0.11 6.13
CA MET A 18 1.63 0.42 4.80
C MET A 18 2.64 1.25 3.98
N ILE A 19 3.21 2.30 4.58
CA ILE A 19 4.26 3.11 3.95
C ILE A 19 5.50 2.27 3.67
N PHE A 20 5.90 1.42 4.61
CA PHE A 20 7.01 0.48 4.43
C PHE A 20 6.75 -0.50 3.29
N GLY A 21 5.56 -1.11 3.24
CA GLY A 21 5.15 -2.00 2.15
C GLY A 21 5.22 -1.33 0.79
N TRP A 22 4.64 -0.13 0.67
CA TRP A 22 4.63 0.63 -0.59
C TRP A 22 6.02 1.11 -1.02
N SER A 23 6.81 1.67 -0.11
CA SER A 23 8.19 2.11 -0.39
C SER A 23 9.10 0.95 -0.78
N SER A 24 8.93 -0.23 -0.17
CA SER A 24 9.70 -1.42 -0.54
C SER A 24 9.38 -1.93 -1.95
N MET A 25 8.16 -1.73 -2.44
CA MET A 25 7.78 -2.00 -3.84
C MET A 25 8.44 -1.00 -4.79
N LEU A 26 8.40 0.30 -4.47
CA LEU A 26 9.04 1.35 -5.26
C LEU A 26 10.57 1.21 -5.29
N ALA A 27 11.18 0.74 -4.20
CA ALA A 27 12.63 0.52 -4.15
C ALA A 27 13.13 -0.47 -5.22
N LYS A 28 12.29 -1.43 -5.64
CA LYS A 28 12.60 -2.33 -6.76
C LYS A 28 12.73 -1.61 -8.09
N ILE A 29 12.03 -0.49 -8.27
CA ILE A 29 12.13 0.34 -9.48
C ILE A 29 13.50 1.00 -9.55
N LEU A 30 13.99 1.55 -8.43
CA LEU A 30 15.25 2.30 -8.37
C LEU A 30 16.50 1.40 -8.38
N LEU A 31 16.42 0.20 -7.81
CA LEU A 31 17.57 -0.68 -7.62
C LEU A 31 17.50 -1.97 -8.47
N SER A 32 16.67 -1.98 -9.51
CA SER A 32 16.37 -3.16 -10.33
C SER A 32 17.61 -3.95 -10.78
N GLU A 33 18.72 -3.29 -11.11
CA GLU A 33 19.97 -3.94 -11.58
C GLU A 33 20.77 -4.63 -10.47
N TYR A 34 20.61 -4.22 -9.21
CA TYR A 34 21.33 -4.79 -8.06
C TYR A 34 20.55 -5.93 -7.38
N TYR A 35 19.26 -6.09 -7.69
CA TYR A 35 18.34 -6.95 -6.94
C TYR A 35 18.34 -8.42 -7.35
N GLU A 36 18.82 -8.77 -8.56
CA GLU A 36 18.91 -10.19 -8.97
C GLU A 36 19.82 -11.02 -8.03
N PHE A 37 20.76 -10.37 -7.33
CA PHE A 37 21.66 -11.03 -6.39
C PHE A 37 21.07 -11.29 -4.98
N MET A 38 19.92 -10.70 -4.62
CA MET A 38 19.36 -10.74 -3.26
C MET A 38 17.94 -11.37 -3.25
N ARG A 39 17.86 -12.65 -3.64
CA ARG A 39 16.62 -13.45 -3.72
C ARG A 39 15.84 -13.59 -2.39
N TYR A 40 16.44 -13.21 -1.25
CA TYR A 40 15.85 -13.21 0.10
C TYR A 40 15.59 -11.80 0.68
N ASN A 41 15.40 -10.79 -0.18
CA ASN A 41 15.17 -9.42 0.29
C ASN A 41 13.73 -9.23 0.82
N PRO A 42 13.51 -8.66 2.03
CA PRO A 42 12.17 -8.31 2.55
C PRO A 42 11.34 -7.45 1.59
N ALA A 43 11.97 -6.71 0.67
CA ALA A 43 11.27 -5.97 -0.40
C ALA A 43 10.43 -6.86 -1.34
N SER A 44 10.71 -8.16 -1.42
CA SER A 44 9.89 -9.12 -2.16
C SER A 44 8.45 -9.19 -1.64
N TYR A 45 8.24 -8.96 -0.34
CA TYR A 45 6.93 -9.06 0.32
C TYR A 45 6.18 -7.73 0.42
N GLY A 46 6.69 -6.64 -0.16
CA GLY A 46 6.07 -5.30 -0.08
C GLY A 46 4.60 -5.28 -0.50
N PHE A 47 4.26 -6.02 -1.55
CA PHE A 47 2.87 -6.17 -1.97
C PHE A 47 1.99 -6.85 -0.93
N LEU A 48 2.44 -7.95 -0.32
CA LEU A 48 1.65 -8.64 0.71
C LEU A 48 1.43 -7.75 1.93
N ILE A 49 2.47 -7.01 2.34
CA ILE A 49 2.36 -6.06 3.44
C ILE A 49 1.31 -5.00 3.09
N LEU A 50 1.37 -4.40 1.91
CA LEU A 50 0.39 -3.41 1.46
C LEU A 50 -1.03 -3.98 1.36
N LEU A 51 -1.16 -5.20 0.84
CA LEU A 51 -2.43 -5.88 0.62
C LEU A 51 -3.20 -6.14 1.91
N PHE A 52 -2.52 -6.51 3.00
CA PHE A 52 -3.17 -6.76 4.29
C PHE A 52 -3.29 -5.50 5.15
N THR A 53 -2.30 -4.61 5.11
CA THR A 53 -2.32 -3.37 5.92
C THR A 53 -3.40 -2.41 5.48
N MET A 54 -3.70 -2.32 4.16
CA MET A 54 -4.75 -1.44 3.64
C MET A 54 -6.14 -1.75 4.23
N PRO A 55 -6.73 -2.93 4.02
CA PRO A 55 -8.02 -3.28 4.62
C PRO A 55 -8.03 -3.14 6.15
N ALA A 56 -6.95 -3.56 6.82
CA ALA A 56 -6.84 -3.47 8.27
C ALA A 56 -6.90 -2.01 8.76
N LEU A 57 -6.22 -1.09 8.09
CA LEU A 57 -6.26 0.34 8.38
C LEU A 57 -7.67 0.89 8.17
N MET A 58 -8.34 0.51 7.07
CA MET A 58 -9.70 0.97 6.77
C MET A 58 -10.72 0.49 7.81
N ILE A 59 -10.56 -0.73 8.33
CA ILE A 59 -11.42 -1.30 9.38
C ILE A 59 -11.17 -0.61 10.73
N ILE A 60 -9.93 -0.30 11.08
CA ILE A 60 -9.58 0.26 12.39
C ILE A 60 -9.80 1.77 12.45
N SER A 61 -9.45 2.51 11.40
CA SER A 61 -9.52 3.98 11.40
C SER A 61 -10.96 4.49 11.33
N SER A 62 -11.29 5.49 12.14
CA SER A 62 -12.60 6.17 12.11
C SER A 62 -12.69 7.30 11.07
N ARG A 63 -11.59 7.63 10.39
CA ARG A 63 -11.50 8.79 9.49
C ARG A 63 -11.94 8.44 8.06
N LYS A 64 -13.24 8.27 7.87
CA LYS A 64 -13.83 7.85 6.58
C LYS A 64 -13.37 8.69 5.38
N ALA A 65 -13.41 10.02 5.50
CA ALA A 65 -12.95 10.90 4.43
C ALA A 65 -11.46 10.70 4.07
N PHE A 66 -10.58 10.59 5.06
CA PHE A 66 -9.15 10.35 4.81
C PHE A 66 -8.92 9.00 4.12
N ASN A 67 -9.62 7.96 4.56
CA ASN A 67 -9.53 6.62 4.00
C ASN A 67 -10.00 6.55 2.54
N GLU A 68 -11.09 7.26 2.21
CA GLU A 68 -11.59 7.38 0.83
C GLU A 68 -10.58 8.10 -0.06
N TRP A 69 -10.08 9.27 0.38
CA TRP A 69 -9.06 10.03 -0.36
C TRP A 69 -7.78 9.23 -0.58
N LEU A 70 -7.32 8.51 0.44
CA LEU A 70 -6.14 7.65 0.34
C LEU A 70 -6.36 6.53 -0.69
N SER A 71 -7.51 5.87 -0.65
CA SER A 71 -7.84 4.78 -1.57
C SER A 71 -7.95 5.28 -3.02
N ILE A 72 -8.62 6.42 -3.22
CA ILE A 72 -8.72 7.08 -4.53
C ILE A 72 -7.34 7.49 -5.03
N GLY A 73 -6.49 8.06 -4.18
CA GLY A 73 -5.12 8.44 -4.54
C GLY A 73 -4.30 7.24 -5.02
N MET A 74 -4.39 6.10 -4.32
CA MET A 74 -3.73 4.85 -4.70
C MET A 74 -4.24 4.29 -6.03
N ILE A 75 -5.56 4.38 -6.29
CA ILE A 75 -6.16 3.98 -7.57
C ILE A 75 -5.64 4.87 -8.69
N ILE A 76 -5.68 6.20 -8.53
CA ILE A 76 -5.20 7.15 -9.55
C ILE A 76 -3.72 6.91 -9.83
N PHE A 77 -2.89 6.74 -8.79
CA PHE A 77 -1.48 6.42 -8.94
C PHE A 77 -1.28 5.10 -9.70
N GLY A 78 -2.02 4.05 -9.35
CA GLY A 78 -1.96 2.76 -10.02
C GLY A 78 -2.35 2.85 -11.50
N MET A 79 -3.42 3.57 -11.82
CA MET A 79 -3.86 3.80 -13.20
C MET A 79 -2.80 4.57 -14.00
N PHE A 80 -2.25 5.65 -13.43
CA PHE A 80 -1.20 6.43 -14.07
C PHE A 80 0.04 5.57 -14.35
N SER A 81 0.45 4.77 -13.38
CA SER A 81 1.58 3.85 -13.47
C SER A 81 1.40 2.75 -14.52
N LEU A 82 0.16 2.31 -14.79
CA LEU A 82 -0.15 1.32 -15.83
C LEU A 82 -0.12 1.89 -17.24
N CYS A 83 -0.47 3.17 -17.39
CA CYS A 83 -0.50 3.88 -18.68
C CYS A 83 0.89 4.38 -19.11
N GLN A 84 1.87 4.40 -18.21
CA GLN A 84 3.22 4.82 -18.54
C GLN A 84 3.98 3.69 -19.27
N PRO A 85 4.63 3.98 -20.42
CA PRO A 85 5.40 2.98 -21.19
C PRO A 85 6.74 2.62 -20.52
N PHE A 86 7.00 3.12 -19.31
CA PHE A 86 8.29 3.02 -18.65
C PHE A 86 8.33 1.78 -17.75
N THR A 87 9.27 0.89 -18.04
CA THR A 87 9.77 -0.23 -17.22
C THR A 87 8.71 -1.21 -16.69
N ILE A 88 8.82 -2.49 -17.03
CA ILE A 88 7.88 -3.55 -16.60
C ILE A 88 7.68 -3.62 -15.06
N VAL A 89 8.67 -3.16 -14.30
CA VAL A 89 8.62 -3.06 -12.83
C VAL A 89 7.62 -2.00 -12.35
N LEU A 90 7.52 -0.86 -13.03
CA LEU A 90 6.53 0.17 -12.73
C LEU A 90 5.11 -0.33 -13.06
N TYR A 91 4.96 -1.09 -14.14
CA TYR A 91 3.68 -1.74 -14.48
C TYR A 91 3.24 -2.72 -13.37
N GLN A 92 4.16 -3.58 -12.89
CA GLN A 92 3.87 -4.51 -11.79
C GLN A 92 3.55 -3.78 -10.47
N CYS A 93 4.34 -2.77 -10.11
CA CYS A 93 4.13 -1.97 -8.90
C CYS A 93 2.81 -1.19 -8.97
N GLY A 94 2.49 -0.61 -10.14
CA GLY A 94 1.26 0.10 -10.43
C GLY A 94 0.04 -0.79 -10.29
N PHE A 95 0.07 -1.98 -10.89
CA PHE A 95 -0.99 -2.97 -10.74
C PHE A 95 -1.21 -3.37 -9.27
N GLN A 96 -0.13 -3.68 -8.55
CA GLN A 96 -0.18 -4.06 -7.14
C GLN A 96 -0.76 -2.94 -6.26
N THR A 97 -0.36 -1.70 -6.52
CA THR A 97 -0.87 -0.50 -5.83
C THR A 97 -2.34 -0.27 -6.13
N LEU A 98 -2.75 -0.45 -7.38
CA LEU A 98 -4.14 -0.36 -7.82
C LEU A 98 -5.01 -1.40 -7.10
N VAL A 99 -4.60 -2.66 -7.05
CA VAL A 99 -5.33 -3.73 -6.35
C VAL A 99 -5.52 -3.39 -4.88
N ALA A 100 -4.47 -2.97 -4.18
CA ALA A 100 -4.55 -2.60 -2.77
C ALA A 100 -5.46 -1.39 -2.53
N GLY A 101 -5.35 -0.35 -3.38
CA GLY A 101 -6.21 0.83 -3.32
C GLY A 101 -7.68 0.50 -3.57
N THR A 102 -7.98 -0.37 -4.54
CA THR A 102 -9.35 -0.80 -4.86
C THR A 102 -9.95 -1.60 -3.71
N LEU A 103 -9.20 -2.52 -3.10
CA LEU A 103 -9.64 -3.25 -1.92
C LEU A 103 -9.89 -2.32 -0.73
N GLY A 104 -8.99 -1.36 -0.47
CA GLY A 104 -9.17 -0.34 0.55
C GLY A 104 -10.43 0.50 0.33
N PHE A 105 -10.70 0.87 -0.92
CA PHE A 105 -11.91 1.59 -1.30
C PHE A 105 -13.17 0.77 -1.01
N ILE A 106 -13.22 -0.49 -1.48
CA ILE A 106 -14.37 -1.38 -1.25
C ILE A 106 -14.67 -1.52 0.25
N VAL A 107 -13.64 -1.78 1.06
CA VAL A 107 -13.79 -1.92 2.52
C VAL A 107 -14.29 -0.64 3.16
N THR A 108 -13.78 0.52 2.73
CA THR A 108 -14.21 1.82 3.25
C THR A 108 -15.64 2.17 2.85
N SER A 109 -16.08 1.78 1.64
CA SER A 109 -17.45 2.01 1.17
C SER A 109 -18.49 1.14 1.88
N HIS A 110 -18.12 -0.08 2.29
CA HIS A 110 -19.02 -1.04 2.95
C HIS A 110 -18.99 -0.95 4.48
N LYS A 111 -18.09 -0.15 5.05
CA LYS A 111 -17.99 0.16 6.48
C LYS A 111 -18.76 1.43 6.84
#